data_AF-A0A933ZP48-F1
#
_entry.id   AF-A0A933ZP48-F1
#
_cell.length_a   1.000
_cell.length_b   1.000
_cell.length_c   1.000
_cell.angle_alpha   90.00
_cell.angle_beta   90.00
_cell.angle_gamma   90.00
#
_symmetry.space_group_name_H-M   'P 1'
#
loop_
_entity.id
_entity.type
_entity.pdbx_description
1 polymer ?
#
loop_
_entity_poly.entity_id
_entity_poly.type
_entity_poly.pdbx_seq_one_letter_code
_entity_poly.pdbx_strand_id
1 'polypeptide(L)'
;MGKFAFGASESLTCIQNVPAKGPDGESLCLAFKTTTQHVFAGVYLTDDGYVLKIQGKDAYLPLPEEPVLSQLQQEGSLPNPLPPYTIPTWDYVGGYLLWLVIGATIVVGLIKRSFQRRRKEKEDATSVSLGPPKLKTRCDHFVAEEVAKVLLPGEAVQHQAYTLDRETSSMASAATAKAHFAVLTNRRALFFKTRVGAFAPIQENLGMEELAREDISSATADLDGVITLTLTDGSKRSLVVPRSERHLSNQRAFLRDVPRLVGAAPAQQPLARSA
;
A
#
# COMPACT_ATOMS: atom_id res chain seq x y z
N MET A 1 -5.13 27.63 1.25
CA MET A 1 -5.23 27.31 -0.20
C MET A 1 -3.84 26.96 -0.69
N GLY A 2 -3.57 25.70 -1.03
CA GLY A 2 -2.27 25.31 -1.61
C GLY A 2 -2.22 25.77 -3.06
N LYS A 3 -1.29 26.66 -3.41
CA LYS A 3 -0.99 26.96 -4.82
C LYS A 3 -0.26 25.74 -5.38
N PHE A 4 -0.86 25.05 -6.33
CA PHE A 4 -0.15 24.02 -7.08
C PHE A 4 1.03 24.69 -7.80
N ALA A 5 2.25 24.31 -7.42
CA ALA A 5 3.46 24.81 -8.06
C ALA A 5 3.61 24.10 -9.40
N PHE A 6 3.18 24.78 -10.46
CA PHE A 6 3.44 24.39 -11.85
C PHE A 6 4.19 25.53 -12.52
N GLY A 7 5.29 25.22 -13.21
CA GLY A 7 6.15 26.19 -13.88
C GLY A 7 7.50 26.39 -13.20
N ALA A 8 8.19 27.47 -13.58
CA ALA A 8 9.51 27.81 -13.08
C ALA A 8 9.41 28.62 -11.79
N SER A 9 10.26 28.29 -10.81
CA SER A 9 10.52 29.11 -9.63
C SER A 9 11.98 29.52 -9.64
N GLU A 10 12.24 30.82 -9.52
CA GLU A 10 13.58 31.37 -9.47
C GLU A 10 13.97 31.63 -8.01
N SER A 11 15.23 31.38 -7.65
CA SER A 11 15.81 31.70 -6.35
C SER A 11 17.09 32.50 -6.54
N LEU A 12 17.23 33.59 -5.78
CA LEU A 12 18.34 34.53 -5.85
C LEU A 12 19.06 34.62 -4.50
N THR A 13 20.27 34.10 -4.44
CA THR A 13 21.08 34.05 -3.22
C THR A 13 22.25 35.02 -3.33
N CYS A 14 22.24 36.08 -2.51
CA CYS A 14 23.35 37.04 -2.44
C CYS A 14 24.62 36.35 -1.93
N ILE A 15 25.73 36.58 -2.62
CA ILE A 15 27.08 36.16 -2.23
C ILE A 15 27.78 37.32 -1.52
N GLN A 16 27.81 38.50 -2.15
CA GLN A 16 28.55 39.66 -1.66
C GLN A 16 27.89 40.97 -2.11
N ASN A 17 27.90 42.00 -1.26
CA ASN A 17 27.47 43.34 -1.66
C ASN A 17 28.51 44.01 -2.57
N VAL A 18 28.06 44.71 -3.60
CA VAL A 18 28.93 45.41 -4.55
C VAL A 18 28.73 46.92 -4.47
N PRO A 19 29.77 47.74 -4.73
CA PRO A 19 29.64 49.19 -4.72
C PRO A 19 28.81 49.73 -5.90
N ALA A 20 28.66 48.93 -6.96
CA ALA A 20 27.81 49.27 -8.11
C ALA A 20 26.36 49.57 -7.69
N LYS A 21 25.77 50.58 -8.33
CA LYS A 21 24.38 51.01 -8.09
C LYS A 21 23.51 50.64 -9.28
N GLY A 22 22.25 50.30 -9.00
CA GLY A 22 21.24 50.08 -10.04
C GLY A 22 20.86 51.38 -10.77
N PRO A 23 20.05 51.29 -11.84
CA PRO A 23 19.59 52.45 -12.61
C PRO A 23 18.95 53.56 -11.75
N ASP A 24 18.25 53.16 -10.68
CA ASP A 24 17.57 54.06 -9.75
C ASP A 24 18.39 54.38 -8.48
N GLY A 25 19.71 54.11 -8.49
CA GLY A 25 20.59 54.33 -7.33
C GLY A 25 20.50 53.24 -6.24
N GLU A 26 19.82 52.14 -6.53
CA GLU A 26 19.61 51.03 -5.59
C GLU A 26 20.92 50.27 -5.29
N SER A 27 21.05 49.75 -4.08
CA SER A 27 22.20 48.92 -3.72
C SER A 27 22.08 47.53 -4.36
N LEU A 28 23.16 47.07 -4.98
CA LEU A 28 23.22 45.76 -5.62
C LEU A 28 24.05 44.77 -4.78
N CYS A 29 23.69 43.50 -4.84
CA CYS A 29 24.54 42.39 -4.40
C CYS A 29 24.88 41.50 -5.61
N LEU A 30 26.12 41.02 -5.67
CA LEU A 30 26.47 39.89 -6.52
C LEU A 30 25.80 38.65 -5.93
N ALA A 31 24.98 37.99 -6.74
CA ALA A 31 24.21 36.81 -6.38
C ALA A 31 24.41 35.72 -7.43
N PHE A 32 23.99 34.50 -7.12
CA PHE A 32 23.74 33.48 -8.13
C PHE A 32 22.24 33.20 -8.23
N LYS A 33 21.81 32.82 -9.42
CA LYS A 33 20.43 32.49 -9.73
C LYS A 33 20.30 30.98 -9.96
N THR A 34 19.26 30.39 -9.37
CA THR A 34 18.86 29.02 -9.70
C THR A 34 17.40 29.01 -10.13
N THR A 35 17.08 28.18 -11.12
CA THR A 35 15.71 27.97 -11.60
C THR A 35 15.30 26.53 -11.35
N THR A 36 14.22 26.34 -10.60
CA THR A 36 13.59 25.03 -10.40
C THR A 36 12.34 24.90 -11.25
N GLN A 37 12.24 23.84 -12.04
CA GLN A 37 11.02 23.50 -12.77
C GLN A 37 10.14 22.61 -11.90
N HIS A 38 8.88 23.00 -11.71
CA HIS A 38 7.92 22.28 -10.89
C HIS A 38 6.79 21.64 -11.70
N VAL A 39 6.53 20.37 -11.40
CA VAL A 39 5.32 19.62 -11.77
C VAL A 39 4.79 18.98 -10.49
N PHE A 40 4.03 19.74 -9.70
CA PHE A 40 3.62 19.43 -8.31
C PHE A 40 4.77 19.40 -7.29
N ALA A 41 5.94 18.93 -7.68
CA ALA A 41 7.21 19.00 -6.94
C ALA A 41 8.34 19.38 -7.91
N GLY A 42 9.53 19.73 -7.40
CA GLY A 42 10.69 20.01 -8.23
C GLY A 42 11.09 18.79 -9.07
N VAL A 43 11.25 19.01 -10.38
CA VAL A 43 11.62 17.99 -11.37
C VAL A 43 13.05 18.17 -11.84
N TYR A 44 13.49 19.42 -11.93
CA TYR A 44 14.79 19.79 -12.44
C TYR A 44 15.27 21.11 -11.84
N LEU A 45 16.56 21.20 -11.51
CA LEU A 45 17.24 22.40 -11.05
C LEU A 45 18.28 22.82 -12.10
N THR A 46 18.24 24.09 -12.48
CA THR A 46 19.25 24.71 -13.35
C THR A 46 20.02 25.76 -12.57
N ASP A 47 21.34 25.77 -12.74
CA ASP A 47 22.21 26.88 -12.33
C ASP A 47 22.26 27.91 -13.47
N ASP A 48 21.72 29.10 -13.24
CA ASP A 48 21.67 30.18 -14.24
C ASP A 48 22.91 31.09 -14.17
N GLY A 49 23.83 30.86 -13.21
CA GLY A 49 25.05 31.64 -13.08
C GLY A 49 24.93 32.89 -12.20
N TYR A 50 25.91 33.78 -12.31
CA TYR A 50 25.96 35.04 -11.57
C TYR A 50 24.97 36.07 -12.11
N VAL A 51 24.35 36.83 -11.19
CA VAL A 51 23.47 37.96 -11.49
C VAL A 51 23.69 39.08 -10.47
N LEU A 52 23.23 40.29 -10.78
CA LEU A 52 23.22 41.41 -9.85
C LEU A 52 21.81 41.57 -9.26
N LYS A 53 21.60 41.11 -8.03
CA LYS A 53 20.29 41.21 -7.35
C LYS A 53 20.12 42.60 -6.74
N ILE A 54 18.92 43.18 -6.91
CA ILE A 54 18.54 44.45 -6.32
C ILE A 54 18.15 44.22 -4.86
N GLN A 55 18.85 44.87 -3.91
CA GLN A 55 18.56 44.66 -2.49
C GLN A 55 17.13 45.12 -2.13
N GLY A 56 16.38 44.25 -1.45
CA GLY A 56 15.00 44.52 -1.04
C GLY A 56 13.94 44.23 -2.08
N LYS A 57 14.31 43.72 -3.28
CA LYS A 57 13.38 43.30 -4.32
C LYS A 57 13.73 41.89 -4.83
N ASP A 58 12.73 41.14 -5.29
CA ASP A 58 12.93 39.91 -6.07
C ASP A 58 13.11 40.26 -7.55
N ALA A 59 14.12 41.06 -7.83
CA ALA A 59 14.50 41.49 -9.17
C ALA A 59 16.03 41.45 -9.31
N TYR A 60 16.50 41.22 -10.53
CA TYR A 60 17.91 41.11 -10.85
C TYR A 60 18.22 41.75 -12.20
N LEU A 61 19.48 42.12 -12.37
CA LEU A 61 20.07 42.51 -13.64
C LEU A 61 20.99 41.34 -14.09
N PRO A 62 20.92 40.92 -15.37
CA PRO A 62 21.85 39.93 -15.89
C PRO A 62 23.28 40.48 -15.76
N LEU A 63 24.23 39.61 -15.44
CA LEU A 63 25.62 40.02 -15.42
C LEU A 63 26.04 40.41 -16.85
N PRO A 64 26.64 41.60 -17.07
CA PRO A 64 27.04 42.00 -18.41
C PRO A 64 28.08 41.03 -18.97
N GLU A 65 28.03 40.81 -20.27
CA GLU A 65 29.01 39.99 -20.97
C GLU A 65 30.34 40.76 -21.15
N GLU A 66 31.41 40.05 -21.53
CA GLU A 66 32.66 40.70 -21.94
C GLU A 66 32.44 41.56 -23.20
N PRO A 67 33.07 42.75 -23.33
CA PRO A 67 34.17 43.28 -22.51
C PRO A 67 33.73 44.15 -21.31
N VAL A 68 32.43 44.33 -21.11
CA VAL A 68 31.90 45.26 -20.10
C VAL A 68 32.18 44.74 -18.68
N LEU A 69 32.12 43.41 -18.50
CA LEU A 69 32.43 42.78 -17.22
C LEU A 69 33.84 43.10 -16.73
N SER A 70 34.85 42.91 -17.59
CA SER A 70 36.25 43.18 -17.23
C SER A 70 36.52 44.66 -16.96
N GLN A 71 35.83 45.58 -17.64
CA GLN A 71 35.89 47.02 -17.33
C GLN A 71 35.36 47.33 -15.93
N LEU A 72 34.17 46.81 -15.59
CA LEU A 72 33.57 46.98 -14.26
C LEU A 72 34.43 46.37 -13.14
N GLN A 73 35.15 45.28 -13.43
CA GLN A 73 36.12 44.68 -12.53
C GLN A 73 37.38 45.54 -12.34
N GLN A 74 37.90 46.15 -13.41
CA GLN A 74 39.06 47.06 -13.33
C GLN A 74 38.74 48.35 -12.57
N GLU A 75 37.50 48.86 -12.71
CA GLU A 75 37.01 50.02 -11.97
C GLU A 75 36.78 49.75 -10.46
N GLY A 76 36.87 48.49 -10.03
CA GLY A 76 36.56 48.08 -8.66
C GLY A 76 35.06 48.06 -8.36
N SER A 77 34.21 48.22 -9.38
CA SER A 77 32.75 48.10 -9.27
C SER A 77 32.30 46.66 -9.02
N LEU A 78 33.08 45.68 -9.46
CA LEU A 78 32.88 44.25 -9.26
C LEU A 78 34.17 43.55 -8.78
N PRO A 79 34.06 42.45 -8.02
CA PRO A 79 35.23 41.68 -7.57
C PRO A 79 35.95 41.00 -8.74
N ASN A 80 37.29 40.98 -8.68
CA ASN A 80 38.16 40.32 -9.65
C ASN A 80 39.19 39.40 -8.95
N PRO A 81 39.10 38.07 -9.09
CA PRO A 81 38.10 37.31 -9.86
C PRO A 81 36.72 37.29 -9.18
N LEU A 82 35.68 36.84 -9.90
CA LEU A 82 34.37 36.60 -9.28
C LEU A 82 34.50 35.53 -8.17
N PRO A 83 33.92 35.76 -6.97
CA PRO A 83 34.03 34.83 -5.86
C PRO A 83 33.31 33.52 -6.18
N PRO A 84 33.94 32.35 -5.98
CA PRO A 84 33.30 31.07 -6.26
C PRO A 84 32.07 30.88 -5.35
N TYR A 85 30.99 30.31 -5.91
CA TYR A 85 29.82 29.89 -5.14
C TYR A 85 29.57 28.39 -5.26
N THR A 86 28.74 27.89 -4.35
CA THR A 86 28.22 26.52 -4.39
C THR A 86 26.72 26.59 -4.17
N ILE A 87 25.97 25.84 -4.98
CA ILE A 87 24.53 25.72 -4.79
C ILE A 87 24.29 24.89 -3.52
N PRO A 88 23.46 25.36 -2.57
CA PRO A 88 23.10 24.60 -1.39
C PRO A 88 22.56 23.22 -1.75
N THR A 89 23.03 22.17 -1.05
CA THR A 89 22.56 20.80 -1.30
C THR A 89 21.04 20.66 -1.19
N TRP A 90 20.40 21.47 -0.35
CA TRP A 90 18.95 21.49 -0.20
C TRP A 90 18.21 21.93 -1.46
N ASP A 91 18.78 22.81 -2.27
CA ASP A 91 18.18 23.24 -3.53
C ASP A 91 18.17 22.09 -4.54
N TYR A 92 19.22 21.26 -4.57
CA TYR A 92 19.23 20.03 -5.36
C TYR A 92 18.19 19.03 -4.89
N VAL A 93 18.06 18.80 -3.58
CA VAL A 93 17.04 17.88 -3.05
C VAL A 93 15.63 18.38 -3.40
N GLY A 94 15.38 19.69 -3.26
CA GLY A 94 14.11 20.31 -3.63
C GLY A 94 13.83 20.21 -5.13
N GLY A 95 14.83 20.49 -5.96
CA GLY A 95 14.75 20.47 -7.41
C GLY A 95 14.57 19.08 -8.02
N TYR A 96 14.97 18.02 -7.33
CA TYR A 96 14.80 16.63 -7.79
C TYR A 96 13.82 15.81 -6.92
N LEU A 97 13.03 16.48 -6.07
CA LEU A 97 12.15 15.82 -5.11
C LEU A 97 11.15 14.86 -5.78
N LEU A 98 10.62 15.22 -6.95
CA LEU A 98 9.69 14.35 -7.69
C LEU A 98 10.32 13.01 -8.03
N TRP A 99 11.56 13.01 -8.53
CA TRP A 99 12.27 11.80 -8.92
C TRP A 99 12.57 10.90 -7.73
N LEU A 100 12.90 11.50 -6.58
CA LEU A 100 13.09 10.75 -5.34
C LEU A 100 11.80 10.04 -4.90
N VAL A 101 10.65 10.73 -4.97
CA VAL A 101 9.34 10.14 -4.64
C VAL A 101 8.97 9.02 -5.61
N ILE A 102 9.16 9.23 -6.91
CA ILE A 102 8.90 8.21 -7.94
C ILE A 102 9.80 6.98 -7.70
N GLY A 103 11.11 7.19 -7.53
CA GLY A 103 12.07 6.13 -7.26
C GLY A 103 11.73 5.34 -6.01
N ALA A 104 11.41 6.02 -4.90
CA ALA A 104 10.99 5.38 -3.65
C ALA A 104 9.72 4.55 -3.83
N THR A 105 8.71 5.07 -4.54
CA THR A 105 7.45 4.37 -4.81
C THR A 105 7.67 3.08 -5.60
N ILE A 106 8.53 3.13 -6.64
CA ILE A 106 8.90 1.96 -7.44
C ILE A 106 9.60 0.91 -6.55
N VAL A 107 10.59 1.33 -5.76
CA VAL A 107 11.35 0.43 -4.87
C VAL A 107 10.42 -0.25 -3.86
N VAL A 108 9.53 0.50 -3.20
CA VAL A 108 8.54 -0.05 -2.26
C VAL A 108 7.60 -1.05 -2.96
N GLY A 109 7.15 -0.74 -4.18
CA GLY A 109 6.33 -1.63 -4.99
C GLY A 109 7.03 -2.96 -5.32
N LEU A 110 8.30 -2.91 -5.72
CA LEU A 110 9.12 -4.10 -6.00
C LEU A 110 9.34 -4.94 -4.74
N ILE A 111 9.63 -4.30 -3.60
CA ILE A 111 9.78 -4.97 -2.30
C ILE A 111 8.48 -5.69 -1.92
N LYS A 112 7.33 -4.99 -1.99
CA LYS A 112 6.01 -5.58 -1.68
C LYS A 112 5.71 -6.78 -2.58
N ARG A 113 5.95 -6.66 -3.88
CA ARG A 113 5.77 -7.75 -4.86
C ARG A 113 6.65 -8.96 -4.54
N SER A 114 7.92 -8.75 -4.19
CA SER A 114 8.84 -9.82 -3.80
C SER A 114 8.37 -10.56 -2.54
N PHE A 115 7.94 -9.83 -1.51
CA PHE A 115 7.36 -10.44 -0.31
C PHE A 115 6.08 -11.21 -0.60
N GLN A 116 5.18 -10.68 -1.43
CA GLN A 116 3.96 -11.37 -1.83
C GLN A 116 4.27 -12.66 -2.60
N ARG A 117 5.21 -12.63 -3.55
CA ARG A 117 5.64 -13.81 -4.31
C ARG A 117 6.19 -14.90 -3.40
N ARG A 118 7.12 -14.55 -2.50
CA ARG A 118 7.70 -15.51 -1.54
C ARG A 118 6.64 -16.10 -0.60
N ARG A 119 5.62 -15.33 -0.22
CA ARG A 119 4.50 -15.85 0.59
C ARG A 119 3.67 -16.85 -0.20
N LYS A 120 3.30 -16.51 -1.44
CA LYS A 120 2.56 -17.40 -2.32
C LYS A 120 3.33 -18.71 -2.56
N GLU A 121 4.62 -18.64 -2.85
CA GLU A 121 5.47 -19.83 -3.04
C GLU A 121 5.49 -20.73 -1.80
N LYS A 122 5.57 -20.16 -0.58
CA LYS A 122 5.50 -20.92 0.68
C LYS A 122 4.12 -21.55 0.90
N GLU A 123 3.06 -20.81 0.59
CA GLU A 123 1.69 -21.31 0.70
C GLU A 123 1.44 -22.44 -0.32
N ASP A 124 1.90 -22.30 -1.55
CA ASP A 124 1.82 -23.31 -2.62
C ASP A 124 2.66 -24.55 -2.30
N ALA A 125 3.83 -24.39 -1.67
CA ALA A 125 4.64 -25.50 -1.20
C ALA A 125 4.06 -26.24 0.02
N THR A 126 3.13 -25.62 0.77
CA THR A 126 2.52 -26.27 1.93
C THR A 126 1.41 -27.21 1.48
N SER A 127 1.48 -28.48 1.89
CA SER A 127 0.45 -29.47 1.60
C SER A 127 -0.91 -29.09 2.20
N VAL A 128 -1.97 -29.52 1.53
CA VAL A 128 -3.35 -29.32 1.98
C VAL A 128 -3.55 -30.05 3.30
N SER A 129 -4.09 -29.36 4.31
CA SER A 129 -4.42 -30.01 5.58
C SER A 129 -5.72 -30.79 5.43
N LEU A 130 -5.66 -32.11 5.59
CA LEU A 130 -6.83 -33.00 5.51
C LEU A 130 -7.41 -33.38 6.88
N GLY A 131 -6.70 -33.01 7.96
CA GLY A 131 -7.11 -33.32 9.33
C GLY A 131 -8.11 -32.32 9.90
N PRO A 132 -8.65 -32.58 11.10
CA PRO A 132 -9.54 -31.65 11.77
C PRO A 132 -8.83 -30.32 12.09
N PRO A 133 -9.56 -29.20 12.17
CA PRO A 133 -9.00 -27.91 12.52
C PRO A 133 -8.40 -27.92 13.93
N LYS A 134 -7.37 -27.10 14.14
CA LYS A 134 -6.74 -26.95 15.45
C LYS A 134 -7.66 -26.18 16.39
N LEU A 135 -7.87 -26.68 17.60
CA LEU A 135 -8.68 -26.00 18.62
C LEU A 135 -7.76 -25.34 19.66
N LYS A 136 -7.29 -24.12 19.36
CA LYS A 136 -6.34 -23.40 20.24
C LYS A 136 -6.96 -22.21 20.95
N THR A 137 -7.91 -21.54 20.31
CA THR A 137 -8.52 -20.31 20.81
C THR A 137 -9.93 -20.59 21.33
N ARG A 138 -10.47 -19.68 22.16
CA ARG A 138 -11.86 -19.78 22.62
C ARG A 138 -12.86 -19.80 21.45
N CYS A 139 -12.61 -19.02 20.38
CA CYS A 139 -13.51 -19.06 19.22
C CYS A 139 -13.41 -20.39 18.48
N ASP A 140 -12.22 -21.03 18.43
CA ASP A 140 -12.11 -22.34 17.80
C ASP A 140 -12.99 -23.37 18.54
N HIS A 141 -12.98 -23.36 19.88
CA HIS A 141 -13.83 -24.24 20.70
C HIS A 141 -15.32 -23.93 20.52
N PHE A 142 -15.71 -22.66 20.55
CA PHE A 142 -17.09 -22.24 20.30
C PHE A 142 -17.59 -22.77 18.95
N VAL A 143 -16.81 -22.59 17.87
CA VAL A 143 -17.19 -23.09 16.54
C VAL A 143 -17.29 -24.61 16.53
N ALA A 144 -16.35 -25.33 17.16
CA ALA A 144 -16.40 -26.78 17.24
C ALA A 144 -17.65 -27.29 17.98
N GLU A 145 -18.05 -26.63 19.07
CA GLU A 145 -19.27 -26.93 19.83
C GLU A 145 -20.54 -26.68 19.01
N GLU A 146 -20.63 -25.57 18.28
CA GLU A 146 -21.77 -25.27 17.42
C GLU A 146 -21.88 -26.26 16.25
N VAL A 147 -20.75 -26.63 15.65
CA VAL A 147 -20.72 -27.58 14.54
C VAL A 147 -21.12 -28.98 15.00
N ALA A 148 -20.66 -29.43 16.17
CA ALA A 148 -20.98 -30.75 16.70
C ALA A 148 -22.49 -31.01 16.83
N LYS A 149 -23.31 -29.96 17.01
CA LYS A 149 -24.77 -30.04 17.10
C LYS A 149 -25.46 -30.36 15.78
N VAL A 150 -24.80 -30.10 14.66
CA VAL A 150 -25.42 -30.16 13.31
C VAL A 150 -24.74 -31.14 12.37
N LEU A 151 -23.61 -31.74 12.76
CA LEU A 151 -22.89 -32.73 11.95
C LEU A 151 -23.74 -33.98 11.70
N LEU A 152 -23.77 -34.43 10.44
CA LEU A 152 -24.38 -35.71 10.07
C LEU A 152 -23.44 -36.88 10.41
N PRO A 153 -23.97 -38.12 10.56
CA PRO A 153 -23.13 -39.30 10.74
C PRO A 153 -22.09 -39.46 9.62
N GLY A 154 -20.81 -39.54 10.00
CA GLY A 154 -19.67 -39.65 9.07
C GLY A 154 -19.26 -38.33 8.40
N GLU A 155 -19.87 -37.21 8.76
CA GLU A 155 -19.44 -35.88 8.37
C GLU A 155 -18.27 -35.42 9.27
N ALA A 156 -17.22 -34.85 8.68
CA ALA A 156 -16.04 -34.39 9.39
C ALA A 156 -15.67 -32.96 8.98
N VAL A 157 -15.25 -32.16 9.96
CA VAL A 157 -14.77 -30.79 9.74
C VAL A 157 -13.36 -30.82 9.16
N GLN A 158 -13.16 -30.13 8.05
CA GLN A 158 -11.86 -29.97 7.40
C GLN A 158 -11.23 -28.63 7.76
N HIS A 159 -11.98 -27.54 7.65
CA HIS A 159 -11.48 -26.19 7.94
C HIS A 159 -12.53 -25.32 8.62
N GLN A 160 -12.07 -24.32 9.37
CA GLN A 160 -12.91 -23.27 9.93
C GLN A 160 -12.23 -21.91 9.86
N ALA A 161 -13.03 -20.87 9.68
CA ALA A 161 -12.61 -19.49 9.57
C ALA A 161 -13.65 -18.54 10.17
N TYR A 162 -13.19 -17.35 10.56
CA TYR A 162 -14.07 -16.20 10.73
C TYR A 162 -14.05 -15.37 9.44
N THR A 163 -15.22 -15.03 8.90
CA THR A 163 -15.36 -14.36 7.61
C THR A 163 -16.33 -13.19 7.68
N LEU A 164 -16.15 -12.23 6.77
CA LEU A 164 -17.03 -11.07 6.57
C LEU A 164 -17.57 -11.08 5.14
N ASP A 165 -18.75 -10.51 4.92
CA ASP A 165 -19.33 -10.36 3.58
C ASP A 165 -18.65 -9.28 2.72
N ARG A 166 -17.88 -8.39 3.35
CA ARG A 166 -17.18 -7.27 2.70
C ARG A 166 -15.95 -6.83 3.50
N GLU A 167 -15.06 -6.08 2.86
CA GLU A 167 -13.93 -5.45 3.55
C GLU A 167 -14.39 -4.32 4.47
N THR A 168 -13.84 -4.27 5.68
CA THR A 168 -14.17 -3.27 6.69
C THR A 168 -12.99 -2.32 6.88
N SER A 169 -12.87 -1.33 5.99
CA SER A 169 -11.82 -0.29 6.08
C SER A 169 -12.14 0.81 7.10
N SER A 170 -13.37 0.88 7.61
CA SER A 170 -13.81 1.87 8.60
C SER A 170 -14.69 1.24 9.68
N MET A 171 -14.80 1.91 10.83
CA MET A 171 -15.71 1.46 11.90
C MET A 171 -17.17 1.41 11.45
N ALA A 172 -17.60 2.37 10.62
CA ALA A 172 -18.97 2.41 10.10
C ALA A 172 -19.27 1.21 9.17
N SER A 173 -18.31 0.81 8.32
CA SER A 173 -18.48 -0.37 7.48
C SER A 173 -18.41 -1.67 8.29
N ALA A 174 -17.61 -1.70 9.37
CA ALA A 174 -17.57 -2.84 10.29
C ALA A 174 -18.92 -3.09 10.99
N ALA A 175 -19.66 -2.03 11.35
CA ALA A 175 -20.94 -2.15 12.05
C ALA A 175 -22.06 -2.77 11.19
N THR A 176 -21.98 -2.63 9.86
CA THR A 176 -22.99 -3.13 8.91
C THR A 176 -22.57 -4.41 8.21
N ALA A 177 -21.31 -4.84 8.36
CA ALA A 177 -20.79 -6.07 7.78
C ALA A 177 -21.45 -7.29 8.42
N LYS A 178 -21.80 -8.27 7.59
CA LYS A 178 -22.31 -9.56 8.05
C LYS A 178 -21.12 -10.46 8.33
N ALA A 179 -21.03 -10.95 9.55
CA ALA A 179 -19.96 -11.84 9.98
C ALA A 179 -20.46 -13.29 10.08
N HIS A 180 -19.59 -14.23 9.73
CA HIS A 180 -19.86 -15.65 9.87
C HIS A 180 -18.66 -16.37 10.48
N PHE A 181 -18.92 -17.43 11.24
CA PHE A 181 -17.99 -18.53 11.35
C PHE A 181 -18.26 -19.49 10.19
N ALA A 182 -17.37 -19.50 9.21
CA ALA A 182 -17.43 -20.38 8.05
C ALA A 182 -16.72 -21.69 8.38
N VAL A 183 -17.40 -22.81 8.15
CA VAL A 183 -16.88 -24.15 8.43
C VAL A 183 -17.05 -24.99 7.17
N LEU A 184 -15.96 -25.59 6.73
CA LEU A 184 -15.97 -26.51 5.61
C LEU A 184 -15.88 -27.94 6.13
N THR A 185 -16.86 -28.76 5.75
CA THR A 185 -16.88 -30.21 6.01
C THR A 185 -16.59 -30.97 4.72
N ASN A 186 -16.47 -32.30 4.82
CA ASN A 186 -16.39 -33.19 3.66
C ASN A 186 -17.70 -33.26 2.84
N ARG A 187 -18.82 -32.67 3.30
CA ARG A 187 -20.13 -32.74 2.61
C ARG A 187 -20.73 -31.38 2.26
N ARG A 188 -20.38 -30.31 2.98
CA ARG A 188 -21.01 -28.99 2.84
C ARG A 188 -20.18 -27.89 3.48
N ALA A 189 -20.55 -26.65 3.18
CA ALA A 189 -20.09 -25.47 3.90
C ALA A 189 -21.21 -24.98 4.82
N LEU A 190 -20.86 -24.73 6.09
CA LEU A 190 -21.75 -24.19 7.11
C LEU A 190 -21.31 -22.77 7.44
N PHE A 191 -22.27 -21.84 7.56
CA PHE A 191 -22.01 -20.44 7.89
C PHE A 191 -22.85 -20.04 9.11
N PHE A 192 -22.23 -20.01 10.28
CA PHE A 192 -22.88 -19.57 11.51
C PHE A 192 -22.82 -18.06 11.59
N LYS A 193 -23.98 -17.39 11.55
CA LYS A 193 -24.10 -15.94 11.62
C LYS A 193 -23.65 -15.45 12.99
N THR A 194 -22.85 -14.40 13.01
CA THR A 194 -22.39 -13.74 14.22
C THR A 194 -22.29 -12.23 14.00
N ARG A 195 -21.92 -11.48 15.04
CA ARG A 195 -21.67 -10.03 15.02
C ARG A 195 -20.18 -9.73 15.04
N VAL A 196 -19.82 -8.65 14.36
CA VAL A 196 -18.49 -8.05 14.46
C VAL A 196 -18.36 -7.37 15.83
N GLY A 197 -17.48 -7.87 16.69
CA GLY A 197 -17.13 -7.20 17.94
C GLY A 197 -15.99 -6.19 17.75
N ALA A 198 -15.86 -5.24 18.69
CA ALA A 198 -14.84 -4.18 18.61
C ALA A 198 -13.39 -4.70 18.62
N PHE A 199 -13.15 -5.85 19.25
CA PHE A 199 -11.81 -6.43 19.40
C PHE A 199 -11.69 -7.89 18.98
N ALA A 200 -12.81 -8.60 18.87
CA ALA A 200 -12.86 -10.03 18.54
C ALA A 200 -14.25 -10.36 17.96
N PRO A 201 -14.40 -11.46 17.22
CA PRO A 201 -15.70 -12.02 16.89
C PRO A 201 -16.53 -12.25 18.16
N ILE A 202 -17.80 -11.87 18.14
CA ILE A 202 -18.71 -12.23 19.23
C ILE A 202 -19.04 -13.73 19.11
N GLN A 203 -18.99 -14.45 20.22
CA GLN A 203 -19.25 -15.90 20.25
C GLN A 203 -20.74 -16.14 20.48
N GLU A 204 -21.54 -15.78 19.48
CA GLU A 204 -22.99 -15.91 19.46
C GLU A 204 -23.42 -16.53 18.13
N ASN A 205 -24.35 -17.48 18.18
CA ASN A 205 -24.93 -18.10 16.99
C ASN A 205 -26.30 -17.45 16.71
N LEU A 206 -26.35 -16.59 15.68
CA LEU A 206 -27.56 -15.89 15.23
C LEU A 206 -28.34 -16.66 14.15
N GLY A 207 -28.03 -17.93 13.96
CA GLY A 207 -28.58 -18.79 12.92
C GLY A 207 -27.48 -19.31 11.98
N MET A 208 -27.86 -20.28 11.15
CA MET A 208 -26.94 -20.99 10.28
C MET A 208 -27.46 -20.95 8.84
N GLU A 209 -26.54 -20.78 7.90
CA GLU A 209 -26.76 -21.07 6.49
C GLU A 209 -25.93 -22.29 6.09
N GLU A 210 -26.49 -23.08 5.18
CA GLU A 210 -25.86 -24.28 4.66
C GLU A 210 -25.73 -24.16 3.13
N LEU A 211 -24.62 -24.67 2.61
CA LEU A 211 -24.35 -24.76 1.18
C LEU A 211 -23.78 -26.15 0.89
N ALA A 212 -24.50 -26.97 0.13
CA ALA A 212 -24.05 -28.31 -0.20
C ALA A 212 -22.73 -28.25 -0.97
N ARG A 213 -21.83 -29.22 -0.76
CA ARG A 213 -20.51 -29.20 -1.41
C ARG A 213 -20.62 -29.30 -2.92
N GLU A 214 -21.60 -30.06 -3.42
CA GLU A 214 -21.88 -30.24 -4.84
C GLU A 214 -22.40 -28.97 -5.53
N ASP A 215 -22.96 -28.02 -4.76
CA ASP A 215 -23.39 -26.71 -5.28
C ASP A 215 -22.20 -25.76 -5.50
N ILE A 216 -21.00 -26.09 -5.02
CA ILE A 216 -19.81 -25.25 -5.16
C ILE A 216 -18.96 -25.74 -6.33
N SER A 217 -19.06 -25.06 -7.47
CA SER A 217 -18.34 -25.43 -8.70
C SER A 217 -16.84 -25.15 -8.61
N SER A 218 -16.45 -24.05 -7.96
CA SER A 218 -15.04 -23.71 -7.74
C SER A 218 -14.89 -22.72 -6.59
N ALA A 219 -13.67 -22.61 -6.06
CA ALA A 219 -13.31 -21.56 -5.12
C ALA A 219 -11.96 -20.97 -5.48
N THR A 220 -11.85 -19.65 -5.38
CA THR A 220 -10.59 -18.92 -5.55
C THR A 220 -10.31 -18.11 -4.28
N ALA A 221 -9.02 -17.89 -3.98
CA ALA A 221 -8.59 -16.95 -2.96
C ALA A 221 -7.64 -15.93 -3.58
N ASP A 222 -7.81 -14.67 -3.23
CA ASP A 222 -6.90 -13.60 -3.64
C ASP A 222 -5.82 -13.30 -2.59
N LEU A 223 -4.95 -12.34 -2.93
CA LEU A 223 -3.87 -11.89 -2.06
C LEU A 223 -4.33 -10.97 -0.94
N ASP A 224 -5.59 -10.58 -0.87
CA ASP A 224 -6.14 -9.71 0.17
C ASP A 224 -6.94 -10.52 1.20
N GLY A 225 -7.14 -11.82 0.94
CA GLY A 225 -7.81 -12.75 1.84
C GLY A 225 -9.29 -12.90 1.53
N VAL A 226 -9.72 -12.59 0.31
CA VAL A 226 -11.09 -12.84 -0.15
C VAL A 226 -11.15 -14.20 -0.81
N ILE A 227 -12.03 -15.06 -0.29
CA ILE A 227 -12.43 -16.31 -0.94
C ILE A 227 -13.70 -16.05 -1.73
N THR A 228 -13.68 -16.35 -3.02
CA THR A 228 -14.87 -16.34 -3.87
C THR A 228 -15.28 -17.77 -4.18
N LEU A 229 -16.42 -18.19 -3.66
CA LEU A 229 -17.07 -19.45 -4.02
C LEU A 229 -17.94 -19.18 -5.25
N THR A 230 -17.71 -19.89 -6.35
CA THR A 230 -18.59 -19.89 -7.52
C THR A 230 -19.52 -21.09 -7.39
N LEU A 231 -20.82 -20.86 -7.50
CA LEU A 231 -21.82 -21.92 -7.39
C LEU A 231 -22.12 -22.55 -8.75
N THR A 232 -22.84 -23.66 -8.76
CA THR A 232 -23.28 -24.36 -9.99
C THR A 232 -24.26 -23.55 -10.83
N ASP A 233 -25.06 -22.67 -10.20
CA ASP A 233 -25.96 -21.73 -10.87
C ASP A 233 -25.24 -20.49 -11.45
N GLY A 234 -23.92 -20.39 -11.28
CA GLY A 234 -23.10 -19.27 -11.73
C GLY A 234 -23.06 -18.07 -10.78
N SER A 235 -23.84 -18.08 -9.69
CA SER A 235 -23.76 -17.06 -8.65
C SER A 235 -22.44 -17.16 -7.88
N LYS A 236 -22.05 -16.05 -7.22
CA LYS A 236 -20.78 -15.95 -6.50
C LYS A 236 -21.02 -15.50 -5.06
N ARG A 237 -20.38 -16.19 -4.12
CA ARG A 237 -20.35 -15.81 -2.70
C ARG A 237 -18.92 -15.42 -2.31
N SER A 238 -18.75 -14.14 -1.98
CA SER A 238 -17.45 -13.60 -1.54
C SER A 238 -17.37 -13.59 -0.02
N LEU A 239 -16.23 -14.01 0.51
CA LEU A 239 -15.96 -14.14 1.94
C LEU A 239 -14.59 -13.52 2.24
N VAL A 240 -14.56 -12.42 2.97
CA VAL A 240 -13.32 -11.79 3.43
C VAL A 240 -12.86 -12.50 4.69
N VAL A 241 -11.70 -13.16 4.64
CA VAL A 241 -11.13 -13.92 5.76
C VAL A 241 -9.94 -13.15 6.34
N PRO A 242 -10.05 -12.61 7.57
CA PRO A 242 -8.92 -11.94 8.20
C PRO A 242 -7.74 -12.89 8.38
N ARG A 243 -6.55 -12.48 7.93
CA ARG A 243 -5.30 -13.27 8.03
C ARG A 243 -4.74 -13.44 9.44
N SER A 244 -5.33 -12.73 10.41
CA SER A 244 -4.91 -12.79 11.81
C SER A 244 -5.43 -14.08 12.46
N GLU A 245 -4.51 -14.89 12.97
CA GLU A 245 -4.85 -16.11 13.72
C GLU A 245 -5.09 -15.86 15.21
N ARG A 246 -5.15 -14.58 15.63
CA ARG A 246 -5.29 -14.20 17.04
C ARG A 246 -6.57 -14.76 17.68
N HIS A 247 -7.67 -14.75 16.93
CA HIS A 247 -8.98 -15.15 17.45
C HIS A 247 -9.43 -16.52 16.95
N LEU A 248 -8.86 -17.02 15.86
CA LEU A 248 -9.23 -18.30 15.26
C LEU A 248 -7.99 -18.87 14.58
N SER A 249 -7.53 -20.03 15.04
CA SER A 249 -6.16 -20.49 14.75
C SER A 249 -5.98 -21.08 13.34
N ASN A 250 -7.06 -21.22 12.58
CA ASN A 250 -7.09 -21.90 11.29
C ASN A 250 -7.31 -20.96 10.10
N GLN A 251 -7.29 -19.64 10.30
CA GLN A 251 -7.59 -18.64 9.25
C GLN A 251 -6.72 -18.79 8.01
N ARG A 252 -5.40 -18.95 8.18
CA ARG A 252 -4.49 -19.12 7.03
C ARG A 252 -4.67 -20.47 6.35
N ALA A 253 -4.91 -21.53 7.12
CA ALA A 253 -5.20 -22.84 6.56
C ALA A 253 -6.48 -22.80 5.72
N PHE A 254 -7.53 -22.15 6.22
CA PHE A 254 -8.79 -21.96 5.48
C PHE A 254 -8.56 -21.21 4.16
N LEU A 255 -7.87 -20.07 4.20
CA LEU A 255 -7.52 -19.28 3.01
C LEU A 255 -6.75 -20.09 1.95
N ARG A 256 -5.79 -20.90 2.39
CA ARG A 256 -4.92 -21.68 1.51
C ARG A 256 -5.62 -22.91 0.94
N ASP A 257 -6.34 -23.65 1.80
CA ASP A 257 -6.75 -25.02 1.52
C ASP A 257 -8.16 -25.10 0.93
N VAL A 258 -9.09 -24.21 1.31
CA VAL A 258 -10.47 -24.24 0.80
C VAL A 258 -10.53 -24.10 -0.74
N PRO A 259 -9.82 -23.16 -1.38
CA PRO A 259 -9.76 -23.08 -2.84
C PRO A 259 -9.28 -24.38 -3.50
N ARG A 260 -8.28 -25.03 -2.88
CA ARG A 260 -7.66 -26.26 -3.39
C ARG A 260 -8.58 -27.46 -3.21
N LEU A 261 -9.30 -27.54 -2.11
CA LEU A 261 -10.22 -28.63 -1.81
C LEU A 261 -11.50 -28.57 -2.64
N VAL A 262 -12.02 -27.36 -2.88
CA VAL A 262 -13.25 -27.17 -3.67
C VAL A 262 -12.97 -27.27 -5.17
N GLY A 263 -11.83 -26.73 -5.63
CA GLY A 263 -11.45 -26.74 -7.04
C GLY A 263 -10.80 -28.04 -7.52
N ALA A 264 -10.29 -28.88 -6.62
CA ALA A 264 -9.88 -30.23 -6.99
C ALA A 264 -11.12 -31.05 -7.31
N ALA A 265 -11.28 -31.44 -8.57
CA ALA A 265 -12.23 -32.50 -8.93
C ALA A 265 -12.06 -33.64 -7.92
N PRO A 266 -13.14 -34.20 -7.36
CA PRO A 266 -13.04 -35.17 -6.27
C PRO A 266 -12.15 -36.31 -6.73
N ALA A 267 -10.89 -36.29 -6.27
CA ALA A 267 -9.99 -37.39 -6.46
C ALA A 267 -10.71 -38.55 -5.81
N GLN A 268 -11.12 -39.54 -6.61
CA GLN A 268 -11.84 -40.72 -6.16
C GLN A 268 -11.08 -41.25 -4.94
N GLN A 269 -11.55 -40.93 -3.74
CA GLN A 269 -10.91 -41.38 -2.52
C GLN A 269 -10.98 -42.90 -2.61
N PRO A 270 -9.85 -43.62 -2.58
CA PRO A 270 -9.89 -45.06 -2.61
C PRO A 270 -10.74 -45.47 -1.41
N LEU A 271 -11.93 -46.02 -1.70
CA LEU A 271 -12.85 -46.55 -0.70
C LEU A 271 -12.01 -47.37 0.26
N ALA A 272 -11.92 -46.89 1.50
CA ALA A 272 -11.20 -47.59 2.56
C ALA A 272 -11.78 -49.00 2.57
N ARG A 273 -10.97 -49.98 2.16
CA ARG A 273 -11.35 -51.39 2.19
C ARG A 273 -11.61 -51.71 3.65
N SER A 274 -12.88 -51.82 4.00
CA SER A 274 -13.32 -52.36 5.28
C SER A 274 -12.74 -53.78 5.40
N ALA A 275 -11.87 -53.97 6.39
CA ALA A 275 -11.41 -55.27 6.84
C ALA A 275 -12.42 -55.86 7.84
#